data_AF-A0A0G4LUN7-F1
#
_entry.id   AF-A0A0G4LUN7-F1
#
_cell.length_a   1.000
_cell.length_b   1.000
_cell.length_c   1.000
_cell.angle_alpha   90.00
_cell.angle_beta   90.00
_cell.angle_gamma   90.00
#
_symmetry.space_group_name_H-M   'P 1'
#
loop_
_entity.id
_entity.type
_entity.pdbx_description
1 polymer ?
#
loop_
_entity_poly.entity_id
_entity_poly.type
_entity_poly.pdbx_seq_one_letter_code
_entity_poly.pdbx_strand_id
1 'polypeptide(L)' 'LVGTGHIDKAAIVSIAGDSVWATSAGFTVSPTEMKAIADVVTAKPGAADKAFGDGLYVAGERYVMARAEDGTIYAR' A
#
# COMPACT_ATOMS: atom_id res chain seq x y z
N LEU A 1 -6.13 -7.68 -13.01
CA LEU A 1 -5.19 -8.18 -11.99
C LEU A 1 -5.64 -9.54 -11.46
N VAL A 2 -6.72 -9.61 -10.69
CA VAL A 2 -7.18 -10.88 -10.07
C VAL A 2 -7.48 -11.99 -11.09
N GLY A 3 -7.99 -11.66 -12.28
CA GLY A 3 -8.23 -12.64 -13.36
C GLY A 3 -6.99 -13.31 -13.96
N THR A 4 -5.78 -12.96 -13.53
CA THR A 4 -4.53 -13.59 -14.00
C THR A 4 -4.12 -14.83 -13.21
N GLY A 5 -4.71 -15.04 -12.01
CA GLY A 5 -4.37 -16.17 -11.14
C GLY A 5 -3.08 -16.02 -10.31
N HIS A 6 -2.33 -14.93 -10.48
CA HIS A 6 -1.11 -14.64 -9.72
C HIS A 6 -1.30 -13.66 -8.56
N ILE A 7 -2.49 -13.04 -8.46
CA ILE A 7 -2.81 -12.00 -7.47
C ILE A 7 -4.21 -12.28 -6.94
N ASP A 8 -4.33 -12.55 -5.64
CA ASP A 8 -5.61 -12.88 -5.02
C ASP A 8 -6.48 -11.65 -4.74
N LYS A 9 -5.85 -10.53 -4.37
CA LYS A 9 -6.51 -9.27 -4.00
C LYS A 9 -5.77 -8.07 -4.59
N ALA A 10 -6.50 -7.06 -5.03
CA ALA A 10 -5.91 -5.85 -5.58
C ALA A 10 -6.81 -4.63 -5.35
N ALA A 11 -6.21 -3.47 -5.12
CA ALA A 11 -6.88 -2.17 -5.13
C ALA A 11 -6.08 -1.15 -5.94
N ILE A 12 -6.79 -0.18 -6.50
CA ILE A 12 -6.24 1.01 -7.14
C ILE A 12 -6.68 2.20 -6.31
N VAL A 13 -5.71 2.95 -5.80
CA VAL A 13 -5.93 4.09 -4.91
C VAL A 13 -5.32 5.35 -5.50
N SER A 14 -5.91 6.49 -5.14
CA SER A 14 -5.39 7.81 -5.50
C SER A 14 -4.02 8.05 -4.86
N ILE A 15 -3.14 8.75 -5.58
CA ILE A 15 -1.82 9.13 -5.07
C ILE A 15 -1.88 10.12 -3.90
N ALA A 16 -3.02 10.78 -3.70
CA ALA A 16 -3.25 11.57 -2.49
C ALA A 16 -3.56 10.70 -1.26
N GLY A 17 -3.92 9.42 -1.47
CA GLY A 17 -4.34 8.48 -0.42
C GLY A 17 -5.74 8.76 0.14
N ASP A 18 -6.58 9.46 -0.63
CA ASP A 18 -7.91 9.94 -0.21
C ASP A 18 -9.08 9.11 -0.75
N SER A 19 -8.87 8.36 -1.83
CA SER A 19 -9.92 7.67 -2.56
C SER A 19 -9.46 6.36 -3.17
N VAL A 20 -10.37 5.38 -3.22
CA VAL A 20 -10.20 4.10 -3.92
C VAL A 20 -10.93 4.19 -5.25
N TRP A 21 -10.25 3.95 -6.35
CA TRP A 21 -10.86 3.95 -7.69
C TRP A 21 -11.36 2.56 -8.09
N ALA A 22 -10.71 1.51 -7.59
CA ALA A 22 -11.15 0.14 -7.78
C ALA A 22 -10.62 -0.75 -6.65
N THR A 23 -11.40 -1.76 -6.26
CA THR A 23 -10.93 -2.80 -5.34
C THR A 23 -11.56 -4.15 -5.67
N SER A 24 -10.83 -5.24 -5.43
CA SER A 24 -11.35 -6.60 -5.49
C SER A 24 -12.31 -6.88 -4.33
N ALA A 25 -13.24 -7.81 -4.52
CA ALA A 25 -14.22 -8.18 -3.50
C ALA A 25 -13.55 -8.62 -2.18
N GLY A 26 -14.01 -8.07 -1.06
CA GLY A 26 -13.48 -8.39 0.27
C GLY A 26 -12.10 -7.79 0.60
N PHE A 27 -11.61 -6.86 -0.23
CA PHE A 27 -10.37 -6.13 0.03
C PHE A 27 -10.68 -4.65 0.31
N THR A 28 -10.61 -4.24 1.57
CA THR A 28 -10.89 -2.87 2.00
C THR A 28 -9.65 -2.29 2.64
N VAL A 29 -9.06 -1.27 2.00
CA VAL A 29 -7.94 -0.51 2.56
C VAL A 29 -8.50 0.74 3.22
N SER A 30 -8.16 0.95 4.48
CA SER A 30 -8.63 2.12 5.24
C SER A 30 -7.98 3.42 4.75
N PRO A 31 -8.60 4.59 4.98
CA PRO A 31 -8.01 5.88 4.61
C PRO A 31 -6.64 6.13 5.23
N THR A 32 -6.42 5.67 6.47
CA THR A 32 -5.13 5.81 7.15
C THR A 32 -4.03 4.98 6.47
N GLU A 33 -4.34 3.75 6.09
CA GLU A 33 -3.41 2.87 5.35
C GLU A 33 -3.11 3.43 3.96
N MET A 34 -4.13 3.90 3.24
CA MET A 34 -3.96 4.54 1.93
C MET A 34 -3.03 5.75 2.01
N LYS A 35 -3.19 6.59 3.04
CA LYS A 35 -2.32 7.75 3.25
C LYS A 35 -0.87 7.35 3.52
N ALA A 36 -0.65 6.29 4.30
CA ALA A 36 0.69 5.78 4.57
C ALA A 36 1.36 5.26 3.29
N ILE A 37 0.64 4.46 2.48
CA ILE A 37 1.13 3.95 1.20
C ILE A 37 1.46 5.12 0.25
N ALA A 38 0.56 6.09 0.13
CA ALA A 38 0.76 7.29 -0.69
C ALA A 38 1.99 8.10 -0.25
N ASP A 39 2.20 8.28 1.06
CA ASP A 39 3.36 9.00 1.60
C ASP A 39 4.68 8.28 1.27
N VAL A 40 4.70 6.94 1.31
CA VAL A 40 5.90 6.16 0.94
C VAL A 40 6.15 6.21 -0.57
N VAL A 41 5.11 6.04 -1.40
CA VAL A 41 5.24 6.09 -2.87
C VAL A 41 5.70 7.46 -3.37
N THR A 42 5.22 8.54 -2.73
CA THR A 42 5.60 9.92 -3.07
C THR A 42 6.94 10.35 -2.44
N ALA A 43 7.67 9.42 -1.82
CA ALA A 43 8.96 9.65 -1.18
C ALA A 43 8.94 10.81 -0.16
N LYS A 44 7.84 10.94 0.59
CA LYS A 44 7.76 11.93 1.66
C LYS A 44 8.87 11.68 2.68
N PRO A 45 9.62 12.72 3.10
CA PRO A 45 10.74 12.55 4.03
C PRO A 45 10.35 11.78 5.30
N GLY A 46 11.08 10.71 5.62
CA GLY A 46 10.87 9.85 6.78
C GLY A 46 9.70 8.84 6.68
N ALA A 47 8.92 8.85 5.59
CA ALA A 47 7.81 7.91 5.42
C ALA A 47 8.29 6.47 5.21
N ALA A 48 9.34 6.28 4.39
CA ALA A 48 9.94 4.97 4.18
C ALA A 48 10.54 4.40 5.47
N ASP A 49 11.33 5.19 6.20
CA ASP A 49 11.93 4.77 7.48
C ASP A 49 10.87 4.34 8.49
N LYS A 50 9.77 5.09 8.57
CA LYS A 50 8.62 4.73 9.41
C LYS A 50 7.98 3.42 8.96
N ALA A 51 7.78 3.23 7.66
CA ALA A 51 7.24 1.98 7.12
C ALA A 51 8.18 0.79 7.38
N PHE A 52 9.50 0.98 7.33
CA PHE A 52 10.49 -0.07 7.67
C PHE A 52 10.51 -0.40 9.17
N GLY A 53 10.28 0.57 10.05
CA GLY A 53 10.20 0.36 11.50
C GLY A 53 8.87 -0.27 11.95
N ASP A 54 7.76 0.36 11.59
CA ASP A 54 6.42 -0.01 12.05
C ASP A 54 5.81 -1.17 11.23
N GLY A 55 6.28 -1.37 10.00
CA GLY A 55 5.63 -2.20 8.99
C GLY A 55 4.55 -1.45 8.21
N LEU A 56 4.17 -2.00 7.05
CA LEU A 56 3.12 -1.44 6.20
C LEU A 56 1.81 -2.19 6.44
N TYR A 57 0.78 -1.46 6.85
CA TYR A 57 -0.55 -2.03 7.04
C TYR A 57 -1.36 -1.95 5.75
N VAL A 58 -1.91 -3.08 5.32
CA VAL A 58 -2.77 -3.17 4.14
C VAL A 58 -3.97 -4.04 4.48
N ALA A 59 -5.16 -3.44 4.48
CA ALA A 59 -6.41 -4.12 4.82
C ALA A 59 -6.41 -4.81 6.19
N GLY A 60 -5.78 -4.18 7.19
CA GLY A 60 -5.68 -4.68 8.56
C GLY A 60 -4.54 -5.66 8.83
N GLU A 61 -3.80 -6.08 7.80
CA GLU A 61 -2.63 -6.95 7.93
C GLU A 61 -1.33 -6.16 7.88
N ARG A 62 -0.38 -6.53 8.74
CA ARG A 62 0.95 -5.89 8.79
C ARG A 62 1.94 -6.65 7.93
N TYR A 63 2.52 -5.97 6.96
CA TYR A 63 3.58 -6.47 6.09
C TYR A 63 4.93 -5.87 6.46
N VAL A 64 5.98 -6.65 6.37
CA VAL A 64 7.35 -6.20 6.60
C VAL A 64 7.90 -5.65 5.30
N MET A 65 8.38 -4.41 5.33
CA MET A 65 8.96 -3.73 4.17
C MET A 65 10.25 -4.42 3.73
N ALA A 66 10.37 -4.68 2.43
CA ALA A 66 11.57 -5.21 1.80
C ALA A 66 12.27 -4.16 0.94
N ARG A 67 11.51 -3.29 0.27
CA ARG A 67 12.02 -2.22 -0.63
C ARG A 67 11.00 -1.10 -0.76
N ALA A 68 11.46 0.15 -0.80
CA ALA A 68 10.64 1.34 -1.04
C ALA A 68 11.47 2.38 -1.81
N GLU A 69 11.61 2.19 -3.11
CA GLU A 69 12.45 3.03 -3.98
C GLU A 69 11.72 3.25 -5.32
N ASP A 70 11.94 4.40 -5.96
CA ASP A 70 11.42 4.74 -7.29
C ASP A 70 9.89 4.58 -7.44
N GLY A 71 9.14 4.95 -6.41
CA GLY A 71 7.67 4.82 -6.38
C GLY A 71 7.18 3.37 -6.32
N THR A 72 8.08 2.40 -6.14
CA THR A 72 7.75 0.99 -6.04
C THR A 72 8.01 0.50 -4.62
N ILE A 73 7.02 -0.19 -4.05
CA ILE A 73 7.09 -0.74 -2.70
C ILE A 73 6.91 -2.26 -2.78
N TYR A 74 7.80 -2.98 -2.11
CA TYR A 74 7.68 -4.41 -1.88
C TYR A 74 7.63 -4.68 -0.38
N ALA A 75 6.64 -5.44 0.05
CA ALA A 75 6.47 -5.89 1.42
C ALA A 75 6.03 -7.36 1.42
N ARG A 76 6.30 -8.08 2.52
CA ARG A 76 6.00 -9.50 2.69
C ARG A 76 5.48 -9.83 4.08
#